data_AF-A0A944NXA6-F1
#
_entry.id   AF-A0A944NXA6-F1
#
_cell.length_a   1.000
_cell.length_b   1.000
_cell.length_c   1.000
_cell.angle_alpha   90.00
_cell.angle_beta   90.00
_cell.angle_gamma   90.00
#
_symmetry.space_group_name_H-M   'P 1'
#
loop_
_entity.id
_entity.type
_entity.pdbx_description
1 polymer ?
#
loop_
_entity_poly.entity_id
_entity_poly.type
_entity_poly.pdbx_seq_one_letter_code
_entity_poly.pdbx_strand_id
1 'polypeptide(L)' 'MKKGFYADLVLFDAEEGWKVDADVLVGKAKNSPFDGRPVQGRVLRTIVDGRTVFEPGT' A
#
# COMPACT_ATOMS: atom_id res chain seq x y z
N MET A 1 9.00 -0.90 -16.59
CA MET A 1 7.76 -0.59 -17.34
C MET A 1 8.01 -0.81 -18.83
N LYS A 2 7.03 -1.33 -19.58
CA LYS A 2 7.15 -1.60 -21.03
C LYS A 2 5.90 -1.15 -21.78
N LYS A 3 6.08 -0.52 -22.95
CA LYS A 3 4.98 -0.07 -23.81
C LYS A 3 4.12 -1.26 -24.27
N GLY A 4 2.80 -1.05 -24.31
CA GLY A 4 1.82 -2.05 -24.76
C GLY A 4 1.33 -3.01 -23.67
N PHE A 5 1.71 -2.79 -22.42
CA PHE A 5 1.25 -3.54 -21.25
C PHE A 5 0.38 -2.66 -20.34
N TYR A 6 -0.39 -3.30 -19.47
CA TYR A 6 -1.20 -2.61 -18.46
C TYR A 6 -0.34 -1.72 -17.56
N ALA A 7 -0.87 -0.55 -17.22
CA ALA A 7 -0.22 0.41 -16.35
C ALA A 7 -0.51 0.08 -14.88
N ASP A 8 -0.04 -1.09 -14.43
CA ASP A 8 -0.17 -1.58 -13.07
C ASP A 8 1.10 -1.26 -12.29
N LEU A 9 1.00 -0.31 -11.36
CA LEU A 9 2.14 0.32 -10.70
C LEU A 9 1.86 0.55 -9.22
N VAL A 10 2.94 0.56 -8.43
CA VAL A 10 2.92 0.99 -7.03
C VAL A 10 3.95 2.09 -6.86
N LEU A 11 3.53 3.22 -6.30
CA LEU A 11 4.42 4.25 -5.77
C LEU A 11 4.56 4.03 -4.27
N PHE A 12 5.79 3.93 -3.78
CA PHE A 12 6.09 3.79 -2.37
C PHE A 12 7.30 4.64 -1.97
N ASP A 13 7.31 5.14 -0.75
CA ASP A 13 8.51 5.71 -0.12
C ASP A 13 9.29 4.56 0.51
N ALA A 14 10.58 4.41 0.16
CA ALA A 14 11.44 3.37 0.70
C ALA A 14 12.05 3.72 2.06
N GLU A 15 12.13 5.01 2.41
CA GLU A 15 12.73 5.54 3.62
C GLU A 15 11.70 5.71 4.76
N GLU A 16 10.41 5.67 4.44
CA GLU A 16 9.34 5.77 5.43
C GLU A 16 9.17 4.47 6.23
N GLY A 17 9.61 4.48 7.49
CA GLY A 17 9.30 3.45 8.48
C GLY A 17 7.96 3.72 9.17
N TRP A 18 7.17 2.67 9.40
CA TRP A 18 5.88 2.77 10.09
C TRP A 18 5.54 1.49 10.87
N LYS A 19 4.55 1.58 11.75
CA LYS A 19 4.07 0.43 12.54
C LYS A 19 2.74 -0.04 11.98
N VAL A 20 2.63 -1.34 11.69
CA VAL A 20 1.35 -1.94 11.31
C VAL A 20 0.35 -1.75 12.44
N ASP A 21 -0.83 -1.27 12.06
CA ASP A 21 -2.00 -1.13 12.92
C ASP A 21 -3.13 -1.89 12.22
N ALA A 22 -3.60 -2.98 12.86
CA ALA A 22 -4.61 -3.84 12.28
C ALA A 22 -5.99 -3.14 12.17
N ASP A 23 -6.29 -2.17 13.03
CA ASP A 23 -7.58 -1.49 13.06
C ASP A 23 -7.80 -0.64 11.80
N VAL A 24 -6.72 -0.07 11.26
CA VAL A 24 -6.75 0.77 10.05
C VAL A 24 -6.64 0.00 8.73
N LEU A 25 -6.41 -1.32 8.76
CA LEU A 25 -6.35 -2.13 7.53
C LEU A 25 -7.72 -2.20 6.85
N VAL A 26 -7.76 -2.16 5.52
CA VAL A 26 -9.01 -2.18 4.73
C VAL A 26 -9.80 -3.49 4.90
N GLY A 27 -9.12 -4.58 5.27
CA GLY A 27 -9.74 -5.89 5.51
C GLY A 27 -10.83 -5.85 6.57
N LYS A 28 -11.87 -6.68 6.40
CA LYS A 28 -12.97 -6.81 7.38
C LYS A 28 -12.48 -7.37 8.72
N ALA A 29 -11.56 -8.32 8.67
CA ALA A 29 -10.98 -8.92 9.86
C ALA A 29 -9.79 -8.06 10.31
N LYS A 30 -9.81 -7.66 11.58
CA LYS A 30 -8.80 -6.78 12.20
C LYS A 30 -7.77 -7.58 12.99
N ASN A 31 -7.57 -8.85 12.65
CA ASN A 31 -6.60 -9.74 13.26
C ASN A 31 -5.42 -9.98 12.31
N SER A 32 -4.46 -9.07 12.32
CA SER A 32 -3.23 -9.24 11.56
C SER A 32 -2.14 -9.85 12.46
N PRO A 33 -1.43 -10.92 12.02
CA PRO A 33 -0.24 -11.39 12.75
C PRO A 33 0.91 -10.37 12.70
N PHE A 34 0.78 -9.32 11.90
CA PHE A 34 1.73 -8.22 11.81
C PHE A 34 1.36 -7.04 12.69
N ASP A 35 0.23 -7.07 13.41
CA ASP A 35 -0.19 -5.94 14.25
C ASP A 35 0.90 -5.52 15.24
N GLY A 36 1.14 -4.21 15.35
CA GLY A 36 2.21 -3.63 16.16
C GLY A 36 3.62 -3.80 15.62
N ARG A 37 3.83 -4.49 14.49
CA ARG A 37 5.16 -4.72 13.91
C ARG A 37 5.69 -3.46 13.21
N PRO A 38 6.92 -2.99 13.52
CA PRO A 38 7.58 -1.97 12.71
C PRO A 38 8.01 -2.56 11.37
N VAL A 39 7.76 -1.82 10.29
CA VAL A 39 8.09 -2.16 8.91
C VAL A 39 8.69 -0.95 8.19
N GLN A 40 9.44 -1.22 7.12
CA GLN A 40 10.07 -0.21 6.29
C GLN A 40 9.39 -0.18 4.92
N GLY A 41 9.20 1.03 4.40
CA GLY A 41 8.57 1.26 3.12
C GLY A 41 7.06 1.46 3.26
N ARG A 42 6.54 2.55 2.69
CA ARG A 42 5.12 2.90 2.72
C ARG A 42 4.57 3.08 1.32
N VAL A 43 3.54 2.31 0.98
CA VAL A 43 2.81 2.51 -0.28
C VAL A 43 2.07 3.85 -0.22
N LEU A 44 2.38 4.73 -1.18
CA LEU A 44 1.77 6.04 -1.36
C LEU A 44 0.66 6.01 -2.42
N ARG A 45 0.73 5.10 -3.39
CA ARG A 45 -0.30 4.95 -4.42
C ARG A 45 -0.27 3.59 -5.09
N THR A 46 -1.45 3.03 -5.36
CA THR A 46 -1.60 1.87 -6.25
C THR A 46 -2.39 2.27 -7.48
N ILE A 47 -1.85 1.96 -8.65
CA ILE A 47 -2.43 2.24 -9.96
C ILE A 47 -2.68 0.91 -10.65
N VAL A 48 -3.90 0.71 -11.16
CA VAL A 48 -4.29 -0.46 -11.93
C VAL A 48 -4.93 0.02 -13.22
N ASP A 49 -4.42 -0.46 -14.36
CA ASP A 49 -4.88 -0.06 -15.69
C ASP A 49 -4.94 1.48 -15.85
N GLY A 50 -3.91 2.17 -15.33
CA GLY A 50 -3.79 3.63 -15.37
C GLY A 50 -4.69 4.39 -14.40
N ARG A 51 -5.53 3.71 -13.59
CA ARG A 51 -6.42 4.33 -12.61
C ARG A 51 -5.86 4.17 -11.20
N THR A 52 -5.90 5.25 -10.42
CA THR A 52 -5.55 5.17 -8.99
C THR A 52 -6.67 4.41 -8.27
N VAL A 53 -6.31 3.30 -7.64
CA VAL A 53 -7.24 2.45 -6.88
C VAL A 53 -6.99 2.51 -5.37
N PHE A 54 -5.86 3.05 -4.96
CA PHE A 54 -5.51 3.26 -3.55
C PHE A 54 -4.61 4.48 -3.41
N GLU A 55 -4.94 5.34 -2.46
CA GLU A 55 -4.14 6.48 -2.00
C GLU A 55 -4.39 6.63 -0.49
N PRO A 56 -3.35 6.57 0.37
CA PRO A 56 -3.53 6.74 1.81
C PRO A 56 -4.12 8.11 2.15
N GLY A 57 -5.10 8.15 3.05
CA GLY A 57 -5.64 9.41 3.60
C GLY A 57 -6.63 10.16 2.70
N THR A 58 -7.13 9.55 1.63
CA THR A 58 -8.29 10.04 0.84
C THR A 58 -9.55 9.28 1.17
#